data_AF-A0A970WJY6-F1
#
_entry.id   AF-A0A970WJY6-F1
#
_cell.length_a   1.000
_cell.length_b   1.000
_cell.length_c   1.000
_cell.angle_alpha   90.00
_cell.angle_beta   90.00
_cell.angle_gamma   90.00
#
_symmetry.space_group_name_H-M   'P 1'
#
loop_
_entity.id
_entity.type
_entity.pdbx_description
1 polymer ?
#
loop_
_entity_poly.entity_id
_entity_poly.type
_entity_poly.pdbx_seq_one_letter_code
_entity_poly.pdbx_strand_id
1 'polypeptide(L)'
;MTDQPQTEPSPPTNEPYQFGLRSLLALPLLIVVYFALAIWVLGGCLATALTIPAALLLLGCYDPATCRYAKPLLGVYMVLAVIVLLLLPAFPPYGRVVARRTQCSNNLKQIAVGLLSYHDAYGSFPPAFIADENAKPVHSWRVLILPFVEQDALYRKYDLSEPWDSPKNRSLASIALPVFCCPADPRGDTTYTSYVLITGEETGWIEGKCPRLDDVVDSPSETIMLAEIANSNIHWMEPRDLTLSQAMRGINATIGVCISSHHPNGANVACADGSVHFLPNTLPASEIRALITIAGGERIHPGW
;
A
#
# COMPACT_ATOMS: atom_id res chain seq x y z
N MET A 1 39.99 51.25 -80.02
CA MET A 1 39.49 50.27 -79.04
C MET A 1 39.43 51.03 -77.75
N THR A 2 38.28 51.65 -77.47
CA THR A 2 38.18 52.80 -76.55
C THR A 2 37.40 52.38 -75.32
N ASP A 3 38.00 52.68 -74.16
CA ASP A 3 37.56 52.38 -72.80
C ASP A 3 36.07 52.64 -72.53
N GLN A 4 35.43 51.67 -71.86
CA GLN A 4 34.13 51.84 -71.21
C GLN A 4 34.37 52.08 -69.71
N PRO A 5 33.70 53.06 -69.08
CA PRO A 5 33.93 53.42 -67.68
C PRO A 5 33.21 52.44 -66.74
N GLN A 6 33.90 52.02 -65.68
CA GLN A 6 33.31 51.23 -64.59
C GLN A 6 32.40 52.12 -63.73
N THR A 7 31.14 51.71 -63.56
CA THR A 7 30.18 52.31 -62.61
C THR A 7 30.33 51.67 -61.23
N GLU A 8 30.64 52.49 -60.21
CA GLU A 8 30.64 52.07 -58.80
C GLU A 8 29.22 51.73 -58.30
N PRO A 9 29.05 50.72 -57.43
CA PRO A 9 27.77 50.41 -56.80
C PRO A 9 27.45 51.42 -55.68
N SER A 10 26.23 51.97 -55.71
CA SER A 10 25.71 52.90 -54.70
C SER A 10 25.54 52.23 -53.32
N PRO A 11 25.72 52.98 -52.21
CA PRO A 11 25.62 52.44 -50.86
C PRO A 11 24.16 52.06 -50.52
N PRO A 12 23.95 51.03 -49.67
CA PRO A 12 22.61 50.60 -49.31
C PRO A 12 21.89 51.67 -48.48
N THR A 13 20.68 52.03 -48.92
CA THR A 13 19.78 52.92 -48.20
C THR A 13 19.22 52.22 -46.97
N ASN A 14 19.48 52.79 -45.78
CA ASN A 14 18.87 52.35 -44.52
C ASN A 14 17.36 52.63 -44.52
N GLU A 15 16.56 51.67 -45.00
CA GLU A 15 15.12 51.70 -44.73
C GLU A 15 14.87 51.32 -43.26
N PRO A 16 14.09 52.10 -42.49
CA PRO A 16 13.73 51.75 -41.13
C PRO A 16 12.91 50.45 -41.14
N TYR A 17 13.31 49.49 -40.31
CA TYR A 17 12.66 48.19 -40.17
C TYR A 17 11.18 48.38 -39.77
N GLN A 18 10.27 48.32 -40.74
CA GLN A 18 8.83 48.47 -40.54
C GLN A 18 8.29 47.21 -39.85
N PHE A 19 8.03 47.29 -38.54
CA PHE A 19 7.37 46.24 -37.78
C PHE A 19 5.91 46.11 -38.24
N GLY A 20 5.68 45.32 -39.28
CA GLY A 20 4.38 45.21 -39.94
C GLY A 20 3.28 44.64 -39.04
N LEU A 21 2.05 45.13 -39.23
CA LEU A 21 0.83 44.72 -38.51
C LEU A 21 0.60 43.18 -38.45
N ARG A 22 1.17 42.43 -39.41
CA ARG A 22 1.16 40.95 -39.43
C ARG A 22 2.00 40.33 -38.30
N SER A 23 3.08 40.98 -37.87
CA SER A 23 3.92 40.56 -36.74
C SER A 23 3.23 40.81 -35.39
N LEU A 24 2.39 41.85 -35.33
CA LEU A 24 1.55 42.17 -34.16
C LEU A 24 0.42 41.16 -33.96
N LEU A 25 -0.10 40.55 -35.03
CA LEU A 25 -1.15 39.53 -34.97
C LEU A 25 -0.62 38.10 -34.77
N ALA A 26 0.68 37.86 -35.00
CA ALA A 26 1.31 36.56 -34.78
C ALA A 26 1.65 36.29 -33.29
N LEU A 27 1.87 37.33 -32.52
CA LEU A 27 2.25 37.24 -31.10
C LEU A 27 1.17 36.56 -30.24
N PRO A 28 -0.13 36.95 -30.33
CA PRO A 28 -1.20 36.32 -29.54
C PRO A 28 -1.37 34.83 -29.90
N LEU A 29 -1.18 34.48 -31.17
CA LEU A 29 -1.31 33.10 -31.64
C LEU A 29 -0.17 32.21 -31.10
N LEU A 30 1.07 32.70 -31.13
CA LEU A 30 2.22 32.01 -30.55
C LEU A 30 2.10 31.83 -29.04
N ILE A 31 1.54 32.83 -28.36
CA ILE A 31 1.22 32.81 -26.94
C ILE A 31 0.16 31.72 -26.65
N VAL A 32 -0.93 31.66 -27.42
CA VAL A 32 -1.97 30.62 -27.26
C VAL A 32 -1.43 29.22 -27.54
N VAL A 33 -0.61 29.05 -28.57
CA VAL A 33 0.02 27.77 -28.92
C VAL A 33 1.00 27.32 -27.84
N TYR A 34 1.82 28.24 -27.31
CA TYR A 34 2.72 27.97 -26.19
C TYR A 34 1.94 27.57 -24.94
N PHE A 35 0.83 28.25 -24.62
CA PHE A 35 0.00 27.90 -23.47
C PHE A 35 -0.71 26.56 -23.63
N ALA A 36 -1.21 26.23 -24.82
CA ALA A 36 -1.79 24.92 -25.09
C ALA A 36 -0.75 23.78 -24.93
N LEU A 37 0.48 24.00 -25.41
CA LEU A 37 1.59 23.05 -25.22
C LEU A 37 2.03 22.92 -23.76
N ALA A 38 2.10 24.02 -23.01
CA ALA A 38 2.46 24.01 -21.60
C ALA A 38 1.40 23.30 -20.73
N ILE A 39 0.12 23.49 -21.04
CA ILE A 39 -1.01 22.79 -20.38
C ILE A 39 -0.97 21.29 -20.65
N TRP A 40 -0.54 20.88 -21.84
CA TRP A 40 -0.42 19.47 -22.22
C TRP A 40 0.81 18.78 -21.60
N VAL A 41 1.94 19.48 -21.46
CA VAL A 41 3.20 18.93 -20.90
C VAL A 41 3.22 18.94 -19.37
N LEU A 42 2.54 19.89 -18.72
CA LEU A 42 2.49 20.04 -17.26
C LEU A 42 1.05 19.89 -16.77
N GLY A 43 0.61 18.63 -16.67
CA GLY A 43 -0.73 18.21 -16.27
C GLY A 43 -1.54 19.23 -15.46
N GLY A 44 -2.37 20.00 -16.17
CA GLY A 44 -3.54 20.79 -15.74
C GLY A 44 -3.38 21.84 -14.63
N CYS A 45 -2.85 21.47 -13.46
CA CYS A 45 -2.88 22.31 -12.25
C CYS A 45 -1.68 23.26 -12.15
N LEU A 46 -0.49 22.83 -12.60
CA LEU A 46 0.71 23.67 -12.51
C LEU A 46 0.71 24.78 -13.56
N ALA A 47 0.20 24.48 -14.76
CA ALA A 47 0.08 25.44 -15.83
C ALA A 47 -0.93 26.54 -15.47
N THR A 48 -2.09 26.22 -14.88
CA THR A 48 -3.09 27.23 -14.47
C THR A 48 -2.58 28.11 -13.32
N ALA A 49 -1.85 27.53 -12.36
CA ALA A 49 -1.27 28.25 -11.23
C ALA A 49 -0.21 29.30 -11.63
N LEU A 50 0.51 29.09 -12.74
CA LEU A 50 1.54 30.02 -13.23
C LEU A 50 1.04 30.99 -14.31
N THR A 51 0.05 30.56 -15.11
CA THR A 51 -0.45 31.34 -16.26
C THR A 51 -1.47 32.40 -15.87
N ILE A 52 -2.33 32.14 -14.86
CA ILE A 52 -3.31 33.12 -14.38
C ILE A 52 -2.63 34.35 -13.75
N PRO A 53 -1.62 34.22 -12.87
CA PRO A 53 -0.89 35.38 -12.35
C PRO A 53 -0.12 36.14 -13.43
N ALA A 54 0.48 35.45 -14.40
CA ALA A 54 1.17 36.08 -15.52
C ALA A 54 0.21 36.86 -16.43
N ALA A 55 -0.98 36.31 -16.71
CA ALA A 55 -2.02 37.00 -17.47
C ALA A 55 -2.59 38.21 -16.72
N LEU A 56 -2.78 38.12 -15.41
CA LEU A 56 -3.19 39.24 -14.56
C LEU A 56 -2.13 40.32 -14.44
N LEU A 57 -0.84 39.97 -14.46
CA LEU A 57 0.28 40.91 -14.58
C LEU A 57 0.25 41.64 -15.92
N LEU A 58 0.02 40.93 -17.02
CA LEU A 58 -0.05 41.53 -18.36
C LEU A 58 -1.29 42.42 -18.53
N LEU A 59 -2.44 42.03 -17.97
CA LEU A 59 -3.69 42.82 -17.98
C LEU A 59 -3.64 44.01 -17.01
N GLY A 60 -3.04 43.84 -15.83
CA GLY A 60 -2.88 44.89 -14.82
C GLY A 60 -1.88 45.99 -15.21
N CYS A 61 -1.06 45.76 -16.23
CA CYS A 61 -0.14 46.74 -16.80
C CYS A 61 -0.78 47.63 -17.88
N TYR A 62 -2.03 47.38 -18.28
CA TYR A 62 -2.66 48.09 -19.42
C TYR A 62 -3.58 49.26 -19.00
N ASP A 63 -4.02 49.35 -17.74
CA ASP A 63 -4.87 50.46 -17.26
C ASP A 63 -4.44 50.95 -15.86
N PRO A 64 -4.06 52.24 -15.70
CA PRO A 64 -3.60 52.82 -14.43
C PRO A 64 -4.67 52.84 -13.31
N ALA A 65 -5.96 52.74 -13.62
CA ALA A 65 -7.03 52.74 -12.59
C ALA A 65 -7.16 51.40 -11.85
N THR A 66 -6.89 50.28 -12.54
CA THR A 66 -7.06 48.91 -12.03
C THR A 66 -5.89 48.46 -11.14
N CYS A 67 -4.77 49.19 -11.20
CA CYS A 67 -3.52 48.89 -10.48
C CYS A 67 -3.62 49.03 -8.95
N ARG A 68 -4.66 49.68 -8.42
CA ARG A 68 -4.85 49.89 -6.96
C ARG A 68 -5.34 48.64 -6.22
N TYR A 69 -6.12 47.78 -6.88
CA TYR A 69 -6.65 46.54 -6.30
C TYR A 69 -5.85 45.28 -6.70
N ALA A 70 -5.05 45.35 -7.77
CA ALA A 70 -4.25 44.23 -8.26
C ALA A 70 -3.05 43.86 -7.34
N LYS A 71 -2.50 44.83 -6.61
CA LYS A 71 -1.28 44.66 -5.78
C LYS A 71 -1.42 43.65 -4.62
N PRO A 72 -2.47 43.72 -3.76
CA PRO A 72 -2.61 42.75 -2.66
C PRO A 72 -2.98 41.35 -3.15
N LEU A 73 -3.81 41.21 -4.19
CA LEU A 73 -4.17 39.90 -4.76
C LEU A 73 -2.95 39.20 -5.37
N LEU A 74 -2.07 39.93 -6.05
CA LEU A 74 -0.84 39.37 -6.61
C LEU A 74 0.07 38.79 -5.51
N GLY A 75 0.20 39.48 -4.39
CA GLY A 75 0.96 38.98 -3.23
C GLY A 75 0.41 37.66 -2.70
N VAL A 76 -0.92 37.54 -2.57
CA VAL A 76 -1.57 36.31 -2.10
C VAL A 76 -1.34 35.14 -3.06
N TYR A 77 -1.48 35.35 -4.36
CA TYR A 77 -1.23 34.29 -5.36
C TYR A 77 0.25 33.87 -5.41
N MET A 78 1.19 34.80 -5.26
CA MET A 78 2.62 34.50 -5.19
C MET A 78 2.96 33.67 -3.95
N VAL A 79 2.41 34.02 -2.78
CA VAL A 79 2.61 33.24 -1.55
C VAL A 79 1.99 31.85 -1.69
N LEU A 80 0.78 31.73 -2.24
CA LEU A 80 0.13 30.45 -2.47
C LEU A 80 0.94 29.56 -3.44
N ALA A 81 1.46 30.14 -4.53
CA ALA A 81 2.31 29.44 -5.49
C ALA A 81 3.62 28.96 -4.85
N VAL A 82 4.24 29.77 -3.99
CA VAL A 82 5.44 29.38 -3.23
C VAL A 82 5.12 28.26 -2.23
N ILE A 83 3.99 28.33 -1.51
CA ILE A 83 3.56 27.26 -0.60
C ILE A 83 3.37 25.95 -1.37
N VAL A 84 2.65 25.96 -2.50
CA VAL A 84 2.47 24.77 -3.35
C VAL A 84 3.81 24.24 -3.85
N LEU A 85 4.73 25.12 -4.28
CA LEU A 85 6.07 24.74 -4.73
C LEU A 85 6.91 24.11 -3.61
N LEU A 86 6.79 24.61 -2.38
CA LEU A 86 7.47 24.05 -1.21
C LEU A 86 6.85 22.72 -0.75
N LEU A 87 5.58 22.48 -1.04
CA LEU A 87 4.89 21.22 -0.75
C LEU A 87 5.11 20.14 -1.84
N LEU A 88 5.43 20.53 -3.07
CA LEU A 88 5.67 19.61 -4.19
C LEU A 88 6.86 18.63 -4.00
N PRO A 89 8.02 19.00 -3.40
CA PRO A 89 9.11 18.05 -3.17
C PRO A 89 8.86 17.09 -1.99
N ALA A 90 7.76 17.25 -1.24
CA ALA A 90 7.52 16.49 -0.01
C ALA A 90 6.83 15.14 -0.21
N PHE A 91 6.44 14.77 -1.44
CA PHE A 91 5.86 13.45 -1.73
C PHE A 91 6.83 12.60 -2.56
N PRO A 92 7.86 12.01 -1.92
CA PRO A 92 8.71 11.06 -2.61
C PRO A 92 7.84 9.90 -3.16
N PRO A 93 8.11 9.40 -4.38
CA PRO A 93 7.42 8.23 -4.94
C PRO A 93 7.53 6.97 -4.05
N TYR A 94 8.43 6.98 -3.06
CA TYR A 94 8.61 5.95 -2.02
C TYR A 94 7.47 5.86 -0.99
N GLY A 95 6.57 6.85 -0.91
CA GLY A 95 5.45 6.83 0.04
C GLY A 95 4.51 5.63 -0.12
N ARG A 96 4.35 5.12 -1.34
CA ARG A 96 3.49 3.95 -1.61
C ARG A 96 4.04 2.65 -1.00
N VAL A 97 5.36 2.47 -0.98
CA VAL A 97 5.99 1.24 -0.45
C VAL A 97 5.91 1.21 1.08
N VAL A 98 6.18 2.35 1.73
CA VAL A 98 6.06 2.49 3.18
C VAL A 98 4.59 2.41 3.63
N ALA A 99 3.67 3.02 2.89
CA ALA A 99 2.24 2.94 3.15
C ALA A 99 1.73 1.48 3.06
N ARG A 100 2.15 0.72 2.04
CA ARG A 100 1.77 -0.69 1.90
C ARG A 100 2.27 -1.55 3.06
N ARG A 101 3.51 -1.37 3.51
CA ARG A 101 4.04 -2.10 4.69
C ARG A 101 3.25 -1.76 5.96
N THR A 102 2.99 -0.48 6.19
CA THR A 102 2.19 -0.03 7.34
C THR A 102 0.79 -0.63 7.30
N GLN A 103 0.17 -0.67 6.12
CA GLN A 103 -1.15 -1.26 5.95
C GLN A 103 -1.13 -2.78 6.16
N CYS A 104 -0.11 -3.51 5.68
CA CYS A 104 0.01 -4.96 5.95
C CYS A 104 0.16 -5.23 7.47
N SER A 105 0.94 -4.40 8.18
CA SER A 105 1.05 -4.45 9.64
C SER A 105 -0.29 -4.16 10.34
N ASN A 106 -1.05 -3.18 9.85
CA ASN A 106 -2.36 -2.83 10.43
C ASN A 106 -3.42 -3.91 10.19
N ASN A 107 -3.44 -4.52 9.00
CA ASN A 107 -4.31 -5.66 8.71
C ASN A 107 -4.00 -6.83 9.64
N LEU A 108 -2.72 -7.16 9.80
CA LEU A 108 -2.28 -8.22 10.71
C LEU A 108 -2.64 -7.90 12.18
N LYS A 109 -2.51 -6.63 12.59
CA LYS A 109 -2.94 -6.16 13.93
C LYS A 109 -4.45 -6.30 14.11
N GLN A 110 -5.25 -5.96 13.09
CA GLN A 110 -6.71 -6.11 13.14
C GLN A 110 -7.12 -7.57 13.29
N ILE A 111 -6.46 -8.49 12.58
CA ILE A 111 -6.68 -9.93 12.72
C ILE A 111 -6.30 -10.40 14.13
N ALA A 112 -5.14 -9.99 14.64
CA ALA A 112 -4.67 -10.40 15.96
C ALA A 112 -5.60 -9.90 17.08
N VAL A 113 -6.09 -8.66 16.98
CA VAL A 113 -7.12 -8.13 17.90
C VAL A 113 -8.44 -8.89 17.75
N GLY A 114 -8.80 -9.31 16.53
CA GLY A 114 -9.97 -10.17 16.29
C GLY A 114 -9.85 -11.54 16.96
N LEU A 115 -8.66 -12.15 16.94
CA LEU A 115 -8.37 -13.39 17.66
C LEU A 115 -8.46 -13.22 19.18
N LEU A 116 -7.92 -12.14 19.72
CA LEU A 116 -8.04 -11.82 21.14
C LEU A 116 -9.49 -11.56 21.56
N SER A 117 -10.27 -10.87 20.72
CA SER A 117 -11.69 -10.63 20.97
C SER A 117 -12.50 -11.94 20.95
N TYR A 118 -12.14 -12.87 20.06
CA TYR A 118 -12.70 -14.23 20.08
C TYR A 118 -12.31 -14.96 21.37
N HIS A 119 -11.05 -14.89 21.78
CA HIS A 119 -10.57 -15.46 23.03
C HIS A 119 -11.34 -14.92 24.24
N ASP A 120 -11.56 -13.60 24.31
CA ASP A 120 -12.31 -12.97 25.39
C ASP A 120 -13.78 -13.42 25.42
N ALA A 121 -14.38 -13.66 24.25
CA ALA A 121 -15.77 -14.10 24.14
C ALA A 121 -15.98 -15.59 24.45
N TYR A 122 -15.01 -16.45 24.10
CA TYR A 122 -15.16 -17.91 24.15
C TYR A 122 -14.22 -18.63 25.13
N GLY A 123 -13.28 -17.91 25.76
CA GLY A 123 -12.31 -18.44 26.72
C GLY A 123 -11.15 -19.23 26.10
N SER A 124 -11.01 -19.19 24.78
CA SER A 124 -9.89 -19.76 24.02
C SER A 124 -9.82 -19.13 22.64
N PHE A 125 -8.64 -19.13 22.02
CA PHE A 125 -8.51 -18.83 20.60
C PHE A 125 -9.33 -19.82 19.76
N PRO A 126 -9.74 -19.44 18.54
CA PRO A 126 -10.43 -20.37 17.66
C PRO A 126 -9.49 -21.54 17.30
N PRO A 127 -10.01 -22.76 17.10
CA PRO A 127 -9.21 -23.83 16.52
C PRO A 127 -8.74 -23.42 15.12
N ALA A 128 -7.59 -23.95 14.66
CA ALA A 128 -7.05 -23.62 13.33
C ALA A 128 -8.06 -23.96 12.23
N PHE A 129 -8.79 -25.06 12.44
CA PHE A 129 -9.93 -25.45 11.64
C PHE A 129 -10.95 -26.24 12.46
N ILE A 130 -12.20 -26.24 12.01
CA ILE A 130 -13.20 -27.21 12.44
C ILE A 130 -13.16 -28.37 11.45
N ALA A 131 -13.13 -29.58 11.97
CA ALA A 131 -13.15 -30.81 11.18
C ALA A 131 -14.54 -31.45 11.17
N ASP A 132 -14.85 -32.21 10.12
CA ASP A 132 -16.02 -33.08 10.08
C ASP A 132 -15.78 -34.40 10.84
N GLU A 133 -16.77 -35.30 10.82
CA GLU A 133 -16.69 -36.63 11.45
C GLU A 133 -15.53 -37.49 10.93
N ASN A 134 -15.02 -37.22 9.73
CA ASN A 134 -13.89 -37.93 9.11
C ASN A 134 -12.55 -37.22 9.35
N ALA A 135 -12.49 -36.28 10.29
CA ALA A 135 -11.34 -35.42 10.55
C ALA A 135 -10.90 -34.57 9.34
N LYS A 136 -11.77 -34.36 8.34
CA LYS A 136 -11.49 -33.48 7.20
C LYS A 136 -11.69 -32.03 7.66
N PRO A 137 -10.71 -31.13 7.45
CA PRO A 137 -10.89 -29.70 7.71
C PRO A 137 -12.00 -29.11 6.84
N VAL A 138 -13.04 -28.55 7.46
CA VAL A 138 -14.23 -28.01 6.76
C VAL A 138 -14.49 -26.53 7.00
N HIS A 139 -13.97 -25.93 8.08
CA HIS A 139 -14.05 -24.49 8.31
C HIS A 139 -12.72 -23.92 8.81
N SER A 140 -12.30 -22.77 8.26
CA SER A 140 -11.10 -22.06 8.73
C SER A 140 -11.40 -21.18 9.94
N TRP A 141 -10.41 -21.01 10.83
CA TRP A 141 -10.42 -19.99 11.89
C TRP A 141 -10.78 -18.59 11.37
N ARG A 142 -10.38 -18.25 10.13
CA ARG A 142 -10.68 -16.96 9.49
C ARG A 142 -12.18 -16.70 9.39
N VAL A 143 -12.97 -17.74 9.14
CA VAL A 143 -14.44 -17.67 9.11
C VAL A 143 -14.97 -17.41 10.51
N LEU A 144 -14.43 -18.09 11.53
CA LEU A 144 -14.86 -17.97 12.92
C LEU A 144 -14.65 -16.57 13.50
N ILE A 145 -13.61 -15.86 13.03
CA ILE A 145 -13.31 -14.52 13.52
C ILE A 145 -14.00 -13.39 12.73
N LEU A 146 -14.74 -13.69 11.66
CA LEU A 146 -15.40 -12.65 10.83
C LEU A 146 -16.20 -11.62 11.66
N PRO A 147 -17.00 -12.02 12.67
CA PRO A 147 -17.72 -11.05 13.52
C PRO A 147 -16.80 -10.08 14.28
N PHE A 148 -15.57 -10.51 14.58
CA PHE A 148 -14.57 -9.76 15.34
C PHE A 148 -13.66 -8.90 14.46
N VAL A 149 -13.79 -9.00 13.14
CA VAL A 149 -13.09 -8.16 12.14
C VAL A 149 -14.07 -7.38 11.27
N GLU A 150 -15.22 -7.00 11.85
CA GLU A 150 -16.26 -6.18 11.20
C GLU A 150 -16.93 -6.84 9.98
N GLN A 151 -16.93 -8.18 9.92
CA GLN A 151 -17.55 -8.96 8.84
C GLN A 151 -18.75 -9.80 9.31
N ASP A 152 -19.49 -9.34 10.34
CA ASP A 152 -20.69 -10.03 10.86
C ASP A 152 -21.76 -10.28 9.79
N ALA A 153 -21.99 -9.33 8.88
CA ALA A 153 -22.95 -9.49 7.78
C ALA A 153 -22.57 -10.62 6.81
N LEU A 154 -21.27 -10.88 6.61
CA LEU A 154 -20.78 -12.00 5.82
C LEU A 154 -20.88 -13.30 6.62
N TYR A 155 -20.51 -13.28 7.89
CA TYR A 155 -20.59 -14.43 8.78
C TYR A 155 -22.01 -15.02 8.83
N ARG A 156 -23.05 -14.17 8.92
CA ARG A 156 -24.45 -14.62 8.93
C ARG A 156 -24.93 -15.26 7.62
N LYS A 157 -24.23 -15.01 6.49
CA LYS A 157 -24.54 -15.65 5.20
C LYS A 157 -23.85 -17.00 5.05
N TYR A 158 -22.74 -17.21 5.77
CA TYR A 158 -21.98 -18.44 5.74
C TYR A 158 -22.72 -19.54 6.50
N ASP A 159 -22.80 -20.73 5.93
CA ASP A 159 -23.44 -21.88 6.56
C ASP A 159 -22.40 -22.80 7.21
N LEU A 160 -22.36 -22.82 8.54
CA LEU A 160 -21.47 -23.71 9.32
C LEU A 160 -21.91 -25.17 9.32
N SER A 161 -23.08 -25.51 8.77
CA SER A 161 -23.51 -26.91 8.61
C SER A 161 -23.00 -27.57 7.32
N GLU A 162 -22.43 -26.78 6.40
CA GLU A 162 -21.86 -27.27 5.14
C GLU A 162 -20.37 -26.90 5.02
N PRO A 163 -19.53 -27.73 4.41
CA PRO A 163 -18.11 -27.43 4.28
C PRO A 163 -17.86 -26.15 3.46
N TRP A 164 -16.71 -25.51 3.66
CA TRP A 164 -16.35 -24.26 3.00
C TRP A 164 -16.39 -24.32 1.46
N ASP A 165 -16.14 -25.50 0.88
CA ASP A 165 -16.10 -25.76 -0.56
C ASP A 165 -17.46 -26.22 -1.13
N SER A 166 -18.51 -26.30 -0.31
CA SER A 166 -19.87 -26.66 -0.75
C SER A 166 -20.40 -25.67 -1.79
N PRO A 167 -21.35 -26.06 -2.67
CA PRO A 167 -21.94 -25.13 -3.63
C PRO A 167 -22.55 -23.88 -2.98
N LYS A 168 -23.11 -24.02 -1.76
CA LYS A 168 -23.70 -22.92 -1.01
C LYS A 168 -22.63 -21.94 -0.54
N ASN A 169 -21.62 -22.41 0.19
CA ASN A 169 -20.56 -21.53 0.70
C ASN A 169 -19.65 -21.00 -0.40
N ARG A 170 -19.42 -21.76 -1.47
CA ARG A 170 -18.66 -21.32 -2.66
C ARG A 170 -19.27 -20.10 -3.34
N SER A 171 -20.57 -19.86 -3.20
CA SER A 171 -21.20 -18.64 -3.70
C SER A 171 -20.65 -17.36 -3.04
N LEU A 172 -20.03 -17.48 -1.85
CA LEU A 172 -19.39 -16.39 -1.11
C LEU A 172 -17.91 -16.21 -1.48
N ALA A 173 -17.31 -17.11 -2.28
CA ALA A 173 -15.89 -17.09 -2.60
C ALA A 173 -15.44 -15.88 -3.43
N SER A 174 -16.36 -15.20 -4.11
CA SER A 174 -16.06 -13.97 -4.85
C SER A 174 -16.01 -12.72 -3.96
N ILE A 175 -16.36 -12.83 -2.68
CA ILE A 175 -16.37 -11.70 -1.76
C ILE A 175 -14.93 -11.36 -1.36
N ALA A 176 -14.52 -10.15 -1.73
CA ALA A 176 -13.25 -9.54 -1.36
C ALA A 176 -13.18 -9.27 0.15
N LEU A 177 -12.12 -9.73 0.80
CA LEU A 177 -11.80 -9.44 2.21
C LEU A 177 -10.40 -8.83 2.33
N PRO A 178 -10.28 -7.50 2.13
CA PRO A 178 -8.98 -6.81 2.20
C PRO A 178 -8.25 -6.97 3.53
N VAL A 179 -8.97 -7.19 4.63
CA VAL A 179 -8.36 -7.44 5.96
C VAL A 179 -7.45 -8.66 5.95
N PHE A 180 -7.75 -9.68 5.14
CA PHE A 180 -6.95 -10.90 5.03
C PHE A 180 -5.84 -10.83 3.99
N CYS A 181 -5.72 -9.74 3.24
CA CYS A 181 -4.80 -9.60 2.12
C CYS A 181 -3.75 -8.53 2.42
N CYS A 182 -2.48 -8.79 2.10
CA CYS A 182 -1.45 -7.76 2.15
C CYS A 182 -1.53 -6.90 0.88
N PRO A 183 -1.73 -5.56 0.96
CA PRO A 183 -1.75 -4.65 -0.19
C PRO A 183 -0.43 -4.58 -1.00
N ALA A 184 0.64 -5.22 -0.53
CA ALA A 184 1.86 -5.39 -1.32
C ALA A 184 1.80 -6.61 -2.26
N ASP A 185 0.79 -7.47 -2.14
CA ASP A 185 0.59 -8.60 -3.04
C ASP A 185 0.29 -8.10 -4.48
N PRO A 186 1.13 -8.46 -5.47
CA PRO A 186 0.98 -7.99 -6.84
C PRO A 186 -0.26 -8.54 -7.54
N ARG A 187 -0.87 -9.62 -7.04
CA ARG A 187 -2.10 -10.19 -7.62
C ARG A 187 -3.27 -9.22 -7.52
N GLY A 188 -3.30 -8.41 -6.46
CA GLY A 188 -4.42 -7.50 -6.17
C GLY A 188 -5.76 -8.20 -5.91
N ASP A 189 -5.76 -9.54 -5.85
CA ASP A 189 -6.94 -10.34 -5.56
C ASP A 189 -7.10 -10.48 -4.05
N THR A 190 -8.20 -9.94 -3.55
CA THR A 190 -8.52 -9.88 -2.11
C THR A 190 -9.42 -11.02 -1.65
N THR A 191 -9.65 -12.03 -2.51
CA THR A 191 -10.29 -13.30 -2.15
C THR A 191 -9.28 -14.32 -1.57
N TYR A 192 -7.99 -14.07 -1.75
CA TYR A 192 -6.91 -14.87 -1.18
C TYR A 192 -6.31 -14.17 0.04
N THR A 193 -5.84 -14.99 0.99
CA THR A 193 -5.22 -14.48 2.22
C THR A 193 -3.70 -14.41 2.12
N SER A 194 -3.10 -13.39 2.74
CA SER A 194 -1.66 -13.26 2.97
C SER A 194 -1.27 -13.52 4.42
N TYR A 195 -2.21 -13.95 5.28
CA TYR A 195 -1.98 -14.13 6.71
C TYR A 195 -2.45 -15.51 7.16
N VAL A 196 -1.55 -16.24 7.82
CA VAL A 196 -1.75 -17.63 8.23
C VAL A 196 -1.36 -17.81 9.69
N LEU A 197 -2.06 -18.72 10.37
CA LEU A 197 -1.58 -19.25 11.65
C LEU A 197 -0.34 -20.13 11.43
N ILE A 198 0.42 -20.33 12.50
CA ILE A 198 1.47 -21.34 12.54
C ILE A 198 1.06 -22.50 13.46
N THR A 199 0.90 -23.69 12.89
CA THR A 199 0.39 -24.88 13.57
C THR A 199 1.48 -25.92 13.82
N GLY A 200 1.31 -26.73 14.86
CA GLY A 200 2.23 -27.82 15.20
C GLY A 200 2.18 -28.19 16.67
N GLU A 201 2.79 -29.32 17.02
CA GLU A 201 2.78 -29.89 18.38
C GLU A 201 3.41 -28.97 19.44
N GLU A 202 4.28 -28.05 19.04
CA GLU A 202 4.99 -27.13 19.93
C GLU A 202 4.41 -25.70 19.90
N THR A 203 3.39 -25.45 19.07
CA THR A 203 2.77 -24.12 18.92
C THR A 203 1.48 -24.03 19.73
N GLY A 204 0.80 -22.88 19.70
CA GLY A 204 -0.52 -22.75 20.33
C GLY A 204 -1.57 -23.68 19.72
N TRP A 205 -1.45 -24.00 18.42
CA TRP A 205 -2.41 -24.81 17.68
C TRP A 205 -1.97 -26.27 17.57
N ILE A 206 -1.98 -26.94 18.73
CA ILE A 206 -1.81 -28.39 18.86
C ILE A 206 -3.08 -29.10 18.38
N GLU A 207 -2.93 -30.20 17.65
CA GLU A 207 -4.08 -30.96 17.14
C GLU A 207 -5.01 -31.42 18.27
N GLY A 208 -6.31 -31.20 18.09
CA GLY A 208 -7.33 -31.57 19.07
C GLY A 208 -7.45 -30.64 20.30
N LYS A 209 -6.71 -29.52 20.33
CA LYS A 209 -6.81 -28.52 21.40
C LYS A 209 -7.24 -27.15 20.88
N CYS A 210 -8.00 -26.42 21.69
CA CYS A 210 -8.24 -25.00 21.48
C CYS A 210 -7.21 -24.21 22.30
N PRO A 211 -6.35 -23.39 21.67
CA PRO A 211 -5.29 -22.66 22.37
C PRO A 211 -5.87 -21.67 23.37
N ARG A 212 -5.28 -21.52 24.54
CA ARG A 212 -5.54 -20.39 25.44
C ARG A 212 -4.32 -19.50 25.54
N LEU A 213 -4.54 -18.22 25.81
CA LEU A 213 -3.44 -17.30 26.08
C LEU A 213 -2.65 -17.76 27.32
N ASP A 214 -3.34 -18.32 28.31
CA ASP A 214 -2.75 -18.90 29.52
C ASP A 214 -1.88 -20.14 29.27
N ASP A 215 -2.01 -20.80 28.11
CA ASP A 215 -1.16 -21.93 27.73
C ASP A 215 0.22 -21.48 27.21
N VAL A 216 0.38 -20.18 26.93
CA VAL A 216 1.65 -19.59 26.49
C VAL A 216 2.54 -19.36 27.72
N VAL A 217 3.48 -20.27 27.93
CA VAL A 217 4.44 -20.24 29.03
C VAL A 217 5.56 -19.23 28.77
N ASP A 218 5.99 -19.10 27.51
CA ASP A 218 6.91 -18.06 27.06
C ASP A 218 6.21 -16.69 27.05
N SER A 219 6.94 -15.61 26.75
CA SER A 219 6.36 -14.26 26.78
C SER A 219 5.32 -14.08 25.66
N PRO A 220 4.04 -13.76 25.95
CA PRO A 220 3.02 -13.60 24.90
C PRO A 220 3.35 -12.52 23.86
N SER A 221 4.14 -11.51 24.23
CA SER A 221 4.58 -10.46 23.30
C SER A 221 5.72 -10.90 22.38
N GLU A 222 6.39 -12.02 22.68
CA GLU A 222 7.51 -12.57 21.89
C GLU A 222 7.10 -13.84 21.13
N THR A 223 6.05 -14.54 21.57
CA THR A 223 5.52 -15.76 20.93
C THR A 223 4.66 -15.45 19.71
N ILE A 224 5.15 -15.79 18.52
CA ILE A 224 4.50 -15.62 17.21
C ILE A 224 3.37 -16.63 17.03
N MET A 225 2.20 -16.14 16.63
CA MET A 225 1.02 -16.95 16.29
C MET A 225 0.63 -16.83 14.82
N LEU A 226 0.73 -15.62 14.26
CA LEU A 226 0.36 -15.31 12.88
C LEU A 226 1.58 -14.88 12.09
N ALA A 227 1.63 -15.25 10.81
CA ALA A 227 2.67 -14.82 9.90
C ALA A 227 2.11 -14.40 8.55
N GLU A 228 2.82 -13.45 7.93
CA GLU A 228 2.62 -13.14 6.53
C GLU A 228 3.16 -14.25 5.62
N ILE A 229 2.45 -14.50 4.53
CA ILE A 229 2.86 -15.40 3.44
C ILE A 229 2.59 -14.74 2.09
N ALA A 230 3.63 -14.69 1.24
CA ALA A 230 3.52 -14.20 -0.12
C ALA A 230 2.96 -15.29 -1.04
N ASN A 231 2.06 -14.93 -1.97
CA ASN A 231 1.57 -15.82 -3.02
C ASN A 231 0.96 -17.13 -2.49
N SER A 232 0.32 -17.10 -1.32
CA SER A 232 -0.20 -18.27 -0.61
C SER A 232 -1.10 -19.18 -1.46
N ASN A 233 -1.86 -18.57 -2.38
CA ASN A 233 -2.94 -19.22 -3.11
C ASN A 233 -3.95 -19.94 -2.19
N ILE A 234 -4.11 -19.42 -0.96
CA ILE A 234 -5.08 -19.88 0.03
C ILE A 234 -6.29 -18.96 -0.06
N HIS A 235 -7.46 -19.49 -0.36
CA HIS A 235 -8.70 -18.72 -0.30
C HIS A 235 -9.04 -18.42 1.17
N TRP A 236 -9.63 -17.25 1.49
CA TRP A 236 -9.85 -16.88 2.91
C TRP A 236 -10.76 -17.85 3.69
N MET A 237 -11.62 -18.61 3.00
CA MET A 237 -12.45 -19.68 3.60
C MET A 237 -11.71 -21.02 3.77
N GLU A 238 -10.58 -21.21 3.10
CA GLU A 238 -9.86 -22.49 3.07
C GLU A 238 -9.14 -22.72 4.41
N PRO A 239 -9.35 -23.88 5.07
CA PRO A 239 -8.70 -24.24 6.33
C PRO A 239 -7.27 -24.75 6.10
N ARG A 240 -6.43 -23.90 5.50
CA ARG A 240 -5.00 -24.16 5.29
C ARG A 240 -4.17 -23.05 5.94
N ASP A 241 -3.13 -23.48 6.65
CA ASP A 241 -2.22 -22.62 7.40
C ASP A 241 -0.78 -23.17 7.31
N LEU A 242 0.18 -22.46 7.90
CA LEU A 242 1.60 -22.81 7.84
C LEU A 242 1.93 -23.79 8.98
N THR A 243 2.68 -24.85 8.70
CA THR A 243 3.19 -25.72 9.78
C THR A 243 4.48 -25.13 10.37
N LEU A 244 4.79 -25.45 11.62
CA LEU A 244 6.06 -25.08 12.27
C LEU A 244 7.27 -25.46 11.40
N SER A 245 7.27 -26.67 10.83
CA SER A 245 8.33 -27.14 9.94
C SER A 245 8.47 -26.33 8.64
N GLN A 246 7.37 -25.77 8.12
CA GLN A 246 7.39 -24.87 6.97
C GLN A 246 7.88 -23.48 7.37
N ALA A 247 7.48 -22.97 8.54
CA ALA A 247 7.93 -21.69 9.08
C ALA A 247 9.45 -21.68 9.33
N MET A 248 9.99 -22.77 9.88
CA MET A 248 11.42 -22.93 10.19
C MET A 248 12.33 -23.02 8.96
N ARG A 249 11.80 -23.08 7.73
CA ARG A 249 12.64 -23.06 6.52
C ARG A 249 13.39 -21.73 6.34
N GLY A 250 12.96 -20.68 7.02
CA GLY A 250 13.50 -19.33 6.92
C GLY A 250 12.45 -18.34 6.44
N ILE A 251 12.75 -17.05 6.56
CA ILE A 251 11.88 -15.98 6.08
C ILE A 251 12.26 -15.64 4.64
N ASN A 252 11.27 -15.57 3.74
CA ASN A 252 11.48 -15.39 2.29
C ASN A 252 12.43 -16.44 1.68
N ALA A 253 12.36 -17.69 2.17
CA ALA A 253 13.13 -18.78 1.60
C ALA A 253 12.76 -19.00 0.12
N THR A 254 13.74 -19.34 -0.70
CA THR A 254 13.56 -19.50 -2.15
C THR A 254 12.91 -20.82 -2.55
N ILE A 255 12.82 -21.77 -1.62
CA ILE A 255 12.32 -23.13 -1.88
C ILE A 255 11.25 -23.48 -0.84
N GLY A 256 10.07 -23.85 -1.35
CA GLY A 256 8.95 -24.31 -0.55
C GLY A 256 8.17 -23.18 0.14
N VAL A 257 7.10 -23.58 0.80
CA VAL A 257 6.24 -22.67 1.57
C VAL A 257 6.93 -22.30 2.89
N CYS A 258 6.94 -21.01 3.23
CA CYS A 258 7.55 -20.46 4.44
C CYS A 258 6.92 -19.11 4.78
N ILE A 259 7.29 -18.54 5.93
CA ILE A 259 6.95 -17.15 6.27
C ILE A 259 7.57 -16.25 5.20
N SER A 260 6.77 -15.40 4.56
CA SER A 260 7.23 -14.61 3.42
C SER A 260 6.39 -13.37 3.18
N SER A 261 6.97 -12.37 2.54
CA SER A 261 6.27 -11.14 2.14
C SER A 261 6.83 -10.56 0.85
N HIS A 262 6.12 -9.59 0.28
CA HIS A 262 6.64 -8.74 -0.81
C HIS A 262 7.41 -7.52 -0.29
N HIS A 263 7.65 -7.45 1.03
CA HIS A 263 8.45 -6.39 1.64
C HIS A 263 9.95 -6.74 1.58
N PRO A 264 10.82 -5.74 1.38
CA PRO A 264 12.26 -5.99 1.40
C PRO A 264 12.70 -6.47 2.79
N ASN A 265 13.63 -7.43 2.80
CA ASN A 265 14.39 -7.88 3.98
C ASN A 265 13.62 -8.63 5.08
N GLY A 266 12.37 -9.04 4.87
CA GLY A 266 11.64 -9.75 5.93
C GLY A 266 10.16 -9.95 5.68
N ALA A 267 9.41 -10.19 6.74
CA ALA A 267 7.95 -10.36 6.73
C ALA A 267 7.34 -9.91 8.06
N ASN A 268 6.06 -9.52 8.07
CA ASN A 268 5.37 -9.19 9.30
C ASN A 268 4.85 -10.45 10.00
N VAL A 269 4.87 -10.44 11.33
CA VAL A 269 4.31 -11.48 12.20
C VAL A 269 3.53 -10.85 13.34
N ALA A 270 2.56 -11.57 13.89
CA ALA A 270 1.81 -11.16 15.07
C ALA A 270 2.05 -12.12 16.22
N CYS A 271 2.27 -11.57 17.42
CA CYS A 271 2.47 -12.33 18.64
C CYS A 271 1.15 -12.59 19.39
N ALA A 272 1.22 -13.40 20.44
CA ALA A 272 0.08 -13.87 21.21
C ALA A 272 -0.68 -12.75 21.96
N ASP A 273 0.01 -11.68 22.35
CA ASP A 273 -0.60 -10.46 22.91
C ASP A 273 -1.19 -9.53 21.82
N GLY A 274 -1.08 -9.94 20.56
CA GLY A 274 -1.51 -9.21 19.38
C GLY A 274 -0.57 -8.08 18.94
N SER A 275 0.63 -7.94 19.50
CA SER A 275 1.67 -7.07 18.94
C SER A 275 2.05 -7.54 17.52
N VAL A 276 2.58 -6.62 16.71
CA VAL A 276 3.02 -6.93 15.34
C VAL A 276 4.46 -6.49 15.17
N HIS A 277 5.28 -7.39 14.66
CA HIS A 277 6.72 -7.21 14.51
C HIS A 277 7.16 -7.58 13.10
N PHE A 278 8.31 -7.03 12.69
CA PHE A 278 8.90 -7.35 11.40
C PHE A 278 10.10 -8.27 11.61
N LEU A 279 10.02 -9.49 11.07
CA LEU A 279 11.11 -10.45 11.16
C LEU A 279 12.09 -10.26 10.00
N PRO A 280 13.39 -10.03 10.28
CA PRO A 280 14.40 -9.97 9.24
C PRO A 280 14.64 -11.35 8.60
N ASN A 281 14.97 -11.35 7.31
CA ASN A 281 15.25 -12.57 6.55
C ASN A 281 16.59 -13.27 6.86
N THR A 282 17.34 -12.72 7.80
CA THR A 282 18.60 -13.26 8.29
C THR A 282 18.45 -14.12 9.55
N LEU A 283 17.25 -14.20 10.13
CA LEU A 283 17.00 -15.00 11.33
C LEU A 283 17.27 -16.49 11.08
N PRO A 284 18.08 -17.16 11.93
CA PRO A 284 18.32 -18.59 11.82
C PRO A 284 17.08 -19.39 12.22
N ALA A 285 16.94 -20.60 11.67
CA ALA A 285 15.80 -21.49 11.91
C ALA A 285 15.55 -21.81 13.39
N SER A 286 16.62 -21.87 14.21
CA SER A 286 16.52 -22.10 15.65
C SER A 286 15.83 -20.94 16.38
N GLU A 287 16.13 -19.70 15.99
CA GLU A 287 15.48 -18.52 16.56
C GLU A 287 14.03 -18.42 16.08
N ILE A 288 13.75 -18.74 14.81
CA ILE A 288 12.39 -18.81 14.29
C ILE A 288 11.55 -19.82 15.08
N ARG A 289 12.08 -21.02 15.35
CA ARG A 289 11.37 -22.02 16.15
C ARG A 289 11.05 -21.51 17.55
N ALA A 290 12.06 -21.01 18.26
CA ALA A 290 11.89 -20.53 19.63
C ALA A 290 10.92 -19.34 19.75
N LEU A 291 10.82 -18.49 18.71
CA LEU A 291 9.79 -17.44 18.66
C LEU A 291 8.39 -17.97 18.38
N ILE A 292 8.21 -19.18 17.86
CA ILE A 292 6.89 -19.75 17.53
C ILE A 292 6.41 -20.72 18.63
N THR A 293 7.33 -21.37 19.34
CA THR A 293 6.98 -22.30 20.41
C THR A 293 6.37 -21.57 21.60
N ILE A 294 5.40 -22.21 22.27
CA ILE A 294 4.69 -21.62 23.41
C ILE A 294 5.33 -21.93 24.77
N ALA A 295 6.22 -22.92 24.82
CA ALA A 295 6.84 -23.42 26.05
C ALA A 295 8.26 -23.96 25.79
N GLY A 296 9.03 -23.25 24.96
CA GLY A 296 10.41 -23.62 24.63
C GLY A 296 11.39 -23.22 25.73
N GLY A 297 11.09 -22.15 26.48
CA GLY A 297 11.91 -21.66 27.59
C GLY A 297 13.23 -21.01 27.15
N GLU A 298 13.45 -20.83 25.85
CA GLU A 298 14.59 -20.11 25.32
C GLU A 298 14.43 -18.60 25.56
N ARG A 299 15.42 -17.97 26.19
CA ARG A 299 15.47 -16.50 26.28
C ARG A 299 15.95 -15.93 24.95
N ILE A 300 15.02 -15.71 24.04
CA ILE A 300 15.27 -14.94 22.83
C ILE A 300 14.73 -13.55 23.06
N HIS A 301 15.62 -12.56 23.00
CA HIS A 301 15.24 -11.16 22.88
C HIS A 301 15.39 -10.80 21.41
N PRO A 302 14.35 -11.02 20.59
CA PRO A 302 14.43 -10.83 19.14
C PRO A 302 14.77 -9.40 18.72
N GLY A 303 14.81 -8.44 19.65
CA GLY A 303 15.36 -7.10 19.43
C GLY A 303 14.65 -6.35 18.31
N TRP A 304 13.42 -6.77 17.98
CA TRP A 304 12.55 -6.12 17.01
C TRP A 304 12.12 -4.74 17.47
#